data_AF-A0A925R1J1-F1
#
_entry.id   AF-A0A925R1J1-F1
#
_cell.length_a   1.000
_cell.length_b   1.000
_cell.length_c   1.000
_cell.angle_alpha   90.00
_cell.angle_beta   90.00
_cell.angle_gamma   90.00
#
_symmetry.space_group_name_H-M   'P 1'
#
loop_
_entity.id
_entity.type
_entity.pdbx_description
1 polymer ?
#
loop_
_entity_poly.entity_id
_entity_poly.type
_entity_poly.pdbx_seq_one_letter_code
_entity_poly.pdbx_strand_id
1 'polypeptide(L)'
;YDRPATPFVLQFLGDVNLFHGRFGHAPGGNTDPADVSYVRPHELEIVAVAEEGTLAVTLSQALTVGPQTRIEFKRLDDGSYVDVEMARSDYTALRDQLGLKTGSQVFLKPRRVTRFTAGTNGAQIEQVDPAAMI
;
A
#
# COMPACT_ATOMS: atom_id res chain seq x y z
N TYR A 1 -11.87 0.76 -24.23
CA TYR A 1 -11.40 2.15 -24.07
C TYR A 1 -10.47 2.11 -22.86
N ASP A 2 -9.24 1.61 -23.06
CA ASP A 2 -8.53 0.79 -22.05
C ASP A 2 -7.14 1.30 -21.61
N ARG A 3 -6.89 2.62 -21.60
CA ARG A 3 -5.63 3.15 -21.02
C ARG A 3 -5.83 4.57 -20.50
N PRO A 4 -6.03 4.80 -19.19
CA PRO A 4 -5.88 6.14 -18.66
C PRO A 4 -4.40 6.53 -18.66
N ALA A 5 -4.16 7.73 -19.21
CA ALA A 5 -2.90 8.46 -19.26
C ALA A 5 -2.74 9.21 -17.92
N THR A 6 -1.65 9.18 -17.16
CA THR A 6 -0.25 8.80 -17.39
C THR A 6 0.41 8.49 -16.03
N PRO A 7 1.59 7.83 -15.99
CA PRO A 7 2.44 7.69 -14.81
C PRO A 7 3.01 9.03 -14.28
N PHE A 8 2.58 10.18 -14.81
CA PHE A 8 3.17 11.50 -14.53
C PHE A 8 2.95 11.97 -13.07
N VAL A 9 1.98 11.39 -12.35
CA VAL A 9 1.78 11.65 -10.92
C VAL A 9 2.85 10.94 -10.06
N LEU A 10 3.56 9.94 -10.59
CA LEU A 10 4.64 9.24 -9.87
C LEU A 10 5.81 10.17 -9.54
N GLN A 11 6.05 11.21 -10.34
CA GLN A 11 7.16 12.14 -10.09
C GLN A 11 6.85 13.22 -9.05
N PHE A 12 5.57 13.39 -8.68
CA PHE A 12 5.15 14.34 -7.64
C PHE A 12 4.87 13.69 -6.28
N LEU A 13 4.73 12.36 -6.22
CA LEU A 13 4.38 11.66 -4.97
C LEU A 13 5.59 11.17 -4.15
N GLY A 14 6.77 11.01 -4.77
CA GLY A 14 7.96 10.39 -4.15
C GLY A 14 7.91 8.86 -4.22
N ASP A 15 8.87 8.18 -3.59
CA ASP A 15 8.92 6.70 -3.50
C ASP A 15 7.62 6.18 -2.86
N VAL A 16 6.78 5.46 -3.62
CA VAL A 16 5.50 4.86 -3.17
C VAL A 16 5.30 3.45 -3.71
N ASN A 17 4.61 2.62 -2.94
CA ASN A 17 4.13 1.31 -3.37
C ASN A 17 2.72 1.44 -3.95
N LEU A 18 2.44 0.66 -5.01
CA LEU A 18 1.16 0.59 -5.69
C LEU A 18 0.47 -0.74 -5.37
N PHE A 19 -0.75 -0.69 -4.85
CA PHE A 19 -1.57 -1.86 -4.56
C PHE A 19 -2.88 -1.80 -5.34
N HIS A 20 -3.31 -2.93 -5.87
CA HIS A 20 -4.61 -3.07 -6.52
C HIS A 20 -5.58 -3.79 -5.58
N GLY A 21 -6.80 -3.27 -5.45
CA GLY A 21 -7.88 -3.88 -4.67
C GLY A 21 -7.72 -3.79 -3.15
N ARG A 22 -7.79 -4.94 -2.45
CA ARG A 22 -8.18 -5.06 -1.02
C ARG A 22 -7.11 -4.71 0.04
N PHE A 23 -5.98 -4.12 -0.31
CA PHE A 23 -4.89 -3.90 0.65
C PHE A 23 -5.20 -2.73 1.61
N GLY A 24 -5.16 -2.98 2.92
CA GLY A 24 -5.30 -1.91 3.93
C GLY A 24 -6.70 -1.33 4.13
N HIS A 25 -7.77 -2.08 3.84
CA HIS A 25 -9.13 -1.53 3.94
C HIS A 25 -9.50 -1.11 5.37
N ALA A 26 -9.81 0.18 5.52
CA ALA A 26 -10.68 0.67 6.58
C ALA A 26 -12.15 0.33 6.24
N PRO A 27 -13.06 0.25 7.22
CA PRO A 27 -14.47 -0.05 6.96
C PRO A 27 -15.06 0.90 5.89
N GLY A 28 -15.63 0.33 4.82
CA GLY A 28 -16.31 1.08 3.75
C GLY A 28 -15.49 1.35 2.48
N GLY A 29 -14.28 0.81 2.34
CA GLY A 29 -13.54 0.91 1.08
C GLY A 29 -13.96 -0.15 0.04
N ASN A 30 -13.85 0.22 -1.24
CA ASN A 30 -14.37 -0.57 -2.35
C ASN A 30 -13.44 -1.76 -2.66
N THR A 31 -13.99 -2.95 -2.88
CA THR A 31 -13.20 -4.18 -3.16
C THR A 31 -12.95 -4.39 -4.65
N ASP A 32 -13.17 -3.36 -5.46
CA ASP A 32 -13.01 -3.43 -6.91
C ASP A 32 -11.53 -3.66 -7.24
N PRO A 33 -11.17 -4.69 -8.04
CA PRO A 33 -9.82 -4.86 -8.57
C PRO A 33 -9.28 -3.64 -9.33
N ALA A 34 -10.18 -2.78 -9.83
CA ALA A 34 -9.83 -1.52 -10.49
C ALA A 34 -9.42 -0.40 -9.51
N ASP A 35 -9.65 -0.56 -8.21
CA ASP A 35 -9.25 0.43 -7.21
C ASP A 35 -7.74 0.34 -6.94
N VAL A 36 -7.06 1.48 -6.98
CA VAL A 36 -5.60 1.59 -6.84
C VAL A 36 -5.28 2.40 -5.60
N SER A 37 -4.52 1.82 -4.69
CA SER A 37 -4.05 2.47 -3.47
C SER A 37 -2.55 2.68 -3.50
N TYR A 38 -2.11 3.83 -2.99
CA TYR A 38 -0.71 4.20 -2.87
C TYR A 38 -0.31 4.25 -1.40
N VAL A 39 0.81 3.63 -1.02
CA VAL A 39 1.30 3.65 0.36
C VAL A 39 2.78 3.98 0.35
N ARG A 40 3.20 4.97 1.15
CA ARG A 40 4.62 5.33 1.25
C ARG A 40 5.39 4.22 1.99
N PRO A 41 6.68 3.97 1.68
CA PRO A 41 7.48 2.94 2.35
C PRO A 41 7.49 3.03 3.89
N HIS A 42 7.46 4.25 4.46
CA HIS A 42 7.42 4.48 5.91
C HIS A 42 6.01 4.41 6.53
N GLU A 43 4.96 4.25 5.71
CA GLU A 43 3.60 4.03 6.17
C GLU A 43 3.27 2.54 6.29
N LEU A 44 4.22 1.65 5.98
CA LEU A 44 4.09 0.22 6.14
C LEU A 44 4.77 -0.25 7.43
N GLU A 45 4.08 -1.13 8.14
CA GLU A 45 4.57 -1.81 9.33
C GLU A 45 4.77 -3.29 9.04
N ILE A 46 5.85 -3.85 9.56
CA ILE A 46 6.14 -5.28 9.47
C ILE A 46 5.62 -5.95 10.74
N VAL A 47 4.72 -6.92 10.58
CA VAL A 47 4.16 -7.71 11.69
C VAL A 47 4.43 -9.19 11.49
N ALA A 48 4.58 -9.92 12.60
CA ALA A 48 4.94 -11.33 12.60
C ALA A 48 3.75 -12.27 12.31
N VAL A 49 2.53 -11.82 12.63
CA VAL A 49 1.31 -12.62 12.55
C VAL A 49 0.36 -11.98 11.54
N ALA A 50 -0.32 -12.82 10.76
CA ALA A 50 -1.34 -12.37 9.84
C ALA A 50 -2.49 -11.73 10.62
N GLU A 51 -2.89 -10.54 10.18
CA GLU A 51 -4.09 -9.85 10.66
C GLU A 51 -4.95 -9.45 9.46
N GLU A 52 -6.19 -9.04 9.73
CA GLU A 52 -7.05 -8.48 8.70
C GLU A 52 -6.39 -7.25 8.04
N GLY A 53 -6.43 -7.19 6.72
CA GLY A 53 -5.83 -6.11 5.94
C GLY A 53 -4.30 -6.18 5.78
N THR A 54 -3.65 -7.25 6.24
CA THR A 54 -2.21 -7.47 6.04
C THR A 54 -1.87 -8.21 4.74
N LEU A 55 -0.66 -7.98 4.24
CA LEU A 55 -0.14 -8.62 3.02
C LEU A 55 1.02 -9.54 3.35
N ALA A 56 0.90 -10.80 2.98
CA ALA A 56 1.96 -11.79 3.17
C ALA A 56 3.12 -11.53 2.20
N VAL A 57 4.34 -11.43 2.74
CA VAL A 57 5.55 -11.16 1.98
C VAL A 57 6.75 -11.98 2.44
N THR A 58 7.75 -12.10 1.58
CA THR A 58 9.06 -12.70 1.88
C THR A 58 10.15 -11.63 1.79
N LEU A 59 11.01 -11.54 2.80
CA LEU A 59 12.15 -10.63 2.80
C LEU A 59 13.11 -10.98 1.66
N SER A 60 13.26 -10.07 0.70
CA SER A 60 14.20 -10.19 -0.43
C SER A 60 15.57 -9.68 0.00
N GLN A 61 15.63 -8.40 0.37
CA GLN A 61 16.87 -7.74 0.76
C GLN A 61 16.60 -6.58 1.73
N ALA A 62 17.63 -6.19 2.48
CA ALA A 62 17.62 -5.00 3.30
C ALA A 62 18.93 -4.23 3.11
N LEU A 63 18.83 -2.95 2.76
CA LEU A 63 19.95 -2.05 2.57
C LEU A 63 19.88 -0.93 3.60
N THR A 64 20.91 -0.80 4.43
CA THR A 64 21.03 0.28 5.41
C THR A 64 21.98 1.35 4.91
N VAL A 65 21.50 2.59 4.80
CA VAL A 65 22.28 3.76 4.40
C VAL A 65 22.14 4.83 5.47
N GLY A 66 23.23 5.09 6.19
CA GLY A 66 23.22 6.04 7.32
C GLY A 66 22.19 5.64 8.39
N PRO A 67 21.25 6.53 8.76
CA PRO A 67 20.24 6.26 9.78
C PRO A 67 18.99 5.53 9.26
N GLN A 68 18.88 5.28 7.95
CA GLN A 68 17.70 4.66 7.33
C GLN A 68 18.01 3.26 6.81
N THR A 69 17.01 2.40 6.82
CA THR A 69 17.03 1.07 6.20
C THR A 69 15.88 0.96 5.22
N ARG A 70 16.22 0.63 3.97
CA ARG A 70 15.28 0.23 2.91
C ARG A 70 15.19 -1.28 2.87
N ILE A 71 13.99 -1.82 2.92
CA ILE A 71 13.72 -3.25 3.02
C ILE A 71 12.80 -3.60 1.85
N GLU A 72 13.28 -4.46 0.96
CA GLU A 72 12.52 -4.93 -0.17
C GLU A 72 11.91 -6.29 0.16
N PHE A 73 10.63 -6.41 -0.10
CA PHE A 73 9.85 -7.62 0.13
C PHE A 73 9.25 -8.10 -1.19
N LYS A 74 9.22 -9.42 -1.38
CA LYS A 74 8.48 -10.06 -2.47
C LYS A 74 7.12 -10.51 -1.98
N ARG A 75 6.05 -10.13 -2.66
CA ARG A 75 4.69 -10.55 -2.33
C ARG A 75 4.47 -12.02 -2.65
N LEU A 76 3.68 -12.70 -1.81
CA LEU A 76 3.33 -14.10 -2.01
C LEU A 76 2.18 -14.31 -3.01
N ASP A 77 1.34 -13.29 -3.23
CA ASP A 77 0.14 -13.40 -4.07
C ASP A 77 0.43 -13.21 -5.56
N ASP A 78 1.18 -12.16 -5.94
CA ASP A 78 1.47 -11.82 -7.33
C ASP A 78 2.98 -11.80 -7.67
N GLY A 79 3.84 -11.97 -6.67
CA GLY A 79 5.30 -11.98 -6.85
C GLY A 79 5.93 -10.61 -7.11
N SER A 80 5.16 -9.52 -7.09
CA SER A 80 5.69 -8.16 -7.20
C SER A 80 6.42 -7.73 -5.93
N TYR A 81 7.19 -6.64 -6.02
CA TYR A 81 8.00 -6.14 -4.91
C TYR A 81 7.33 -4.97 -4.21
N VAL A 82 7.59 -4.87 -2.91
CA VAL A 82 7.11 -3.81 -2.02
C VAL A 82 8.27 -3.33 -1.16
N ASP A 83 8.48 -2.02 -1.13
CA ASP A 83 9.52 -1.38 -0.34
C ASP A 83 8.97 -0.86 0.99
N VAL A 84 9.70 -1.11 2.06
CA VAL A 84 9.48 -0.54 3.39
C VAL A 84 10.71 0.26 3.78
N GLU A 85 10.51 1.45 4.33
CA GLU A 85 11.61 2.28 4.83
C GLU A 85 11.38 2.61 6.31
N MET A 86 12.39 2.39 7.13
CA MET A 86 12.34 2.69 8.57
C MET A 86 13.71 3.08 9.10
N ALA A 87 13.75 3.60 10.33
CA ALA A 87 15.00 3.90 10.99
C ALA A 87 15.83 2.63 11.20
N ARG A 88 17.15 2.75 11.05
CA ARG A 88 18.11 1.65 11.26
C ARG A 88 17.97 1.00 12.63
N SER A 89 17.68 1.78 13.67
CA SER A 89 17.43 1.30 15.03
C SER A 89 16.24 0.35 15.07
N ASP A 90 15.15 0.75 14.41
CA ASP A 90 13.88 0.03 14.41
C ASP A 90 14.02 -1.28 13.63
N TYR A 91 14.68 -1.22 12.47
CA TYR A 91 15.00 -2.43 11.71
C TYR A 91 15.88 -3.39 12.50
N THR A 92 16.90 -2.88 13.21
CA THR A 92 17.80 -3.71 14.01
C THR A 92 17.04 -4.44 15.12
N ALA A 93 16.21 -3.71 15.88
CA ALA A 93 15.38 -4.27 16.93
C ALA A 93 14.38 -5.32 16.38
N LEU A 94 13.70 -4.99 15.27
CA LEU A 94 12.76 -5.88 14.61
C LEU A 94 13.42 -7.15 14.10
N ARG A 95 14.58 -7.02 13.44
CA ARG A 95 15.36 -8.15 12.91
C ARG A 95 15.76 -9.09 14.03
N ASP A 96 16.24 -8.56 15.16
CA ASP A 96 16.68 -9.38 16.29
C ASP A 96 15.49 -10.03 17.00
N GLN A 97 14.36 -9.32 17.13
CA GLN A 97 13.13 -9.84 17.71
C GLN A 97 12.51 -10.98 16.89
N LEU A 98 12.46 -10.83 15.55
CA LEU A 98 11.78 -11.77 14.65
C LEU A 98 12.74 -12.76 13.97
N GLY A 99 14.05 -12.63 14.19
CA GLY A 99 15.06 -13.43 13.48
C GLY A 99 15.03 -13.21 11.97
N LEU A 100 14.80 -11.97 11.51
CA LEU A 100 14.66 -11.67 10.09
C LEU A 100 15.97 -11.93 9.33
N LYS A 101 15.85 -12.65 8.22
CA LYS A 101 16.89 -12.90 7.23
C LYS A 101 16.24 -12.98 5.86
N THR A 102 17.03 -12.84 4.79
CA THR A 102 16.53 -13.10 3.43
C THR A 102 15.82 -14.46 3.39
N GLY A 103 14.62 -14.48 2.82
CA GLY A 103 13.73 -15.64 2.81
C GLY A 103 12.75 -15.73 3.98
N SER A 104 12.87 -14.90 5.03
CA SER A 104 11.89 -14.85 6.12
C SER A 104 10.54 -14.36 5.62
N GLN A 105 9.46 -15.04 6.02
CA GLN A 105 8.09 -14.61 5.75
C GLN A 105 7.54 -13.78 6.90
N VAL A 106 6.90 -12.68 6.55
CA VAL A 106 6.25 -11.73 7.46
C VAL A 106 5.02 -11.12 6.77
N PHE A 107 4.32 -10.24 7.47
CA PHE A 107 3.16 -9.54 6.92
C PHE A 107 3.38 -8.03 6.97
N LEU A 108 2.90 -7.33 5.93
CA LEU A 108 2.90 -5.86 5.89
C LEU A 108 1.52 -5.33 6.22
N LYS A 109 1.46 -4.37 7.14
CA LYS A 109 0.26 -3.66 7.55
C LYS A 109 0.40 -2.18 7.23
N PRO A 110 -0.53 -1.56 6.50
CA PRO A 110 -0.49 -0.12 6.34
C PRO A 110 -0.93 0.59 7.63
N ARG A 111 -0.10 1.49 8.14
CA ARG A 111 -0.40 2.36 9.29
C ARG A 111 -1.32 3.52 8.90
N ARG A 112 -1.16 4.00 7.67
CA ARG A 112 -1.98 5.02 7.02
C ARG A 112 -2.17 4.60 5.57
N VAL A 113 -3.41 4.63 5.09
CA VAL A 113 -3.69 4.44 3.66
C VAL A 113 -4.10 5.79 3.10
N THR A 114 -3.18 6.44 2.39
CA THR A 114 -3.50 7.63 1.61
C THR A 114 -4.03 7.16 0.25
N ARG A 115 -5.35 7.07 0.11
CA ARG A 115 -5.97 6.72 -1.18
C ARG A 115 -5.97 7.92 -2.11
N PHE A 116 -5.49 7.71 -3.33
CA PHE A 116 -5.69 8.63 -4.43
C PHE A 116 -6.66 7.96 -5.40
N THR A 117 -7.93 8.37 -5.36
CA THR A 117 -8.88 7.97 -6.40
C THR A 117 -8.44 8.64 -7.70
N ALA A 118 -8.10 7.87 -8.73
CA ALA A 118 -7.98 8.40 -10.08
C ALA A 118 -9.31 9.10 -10.39
N GLY A 119 -9.26 10.41 -10.63
CA GLY A 119 -10.43 11.29 -10.63
C GLY A 119 -11.63 10.70 -11.37
N THR A 120 -12.64 10.29 -10.61
CA THR A 120 -14.01 10.32 -11.14
C THR A 120 -14.38 11.79 -11.09
N ASN A 121 -14.41 12.45 -12.25
CA ASN A 121 -15.07 13.74 -12.37
C ASN A 121 -16.47 13.59 -11.77
N GLY A 122 -16.68 14.18 -10.60
CA GLY A 122 -17.96 14.21 -9.94
C GLY A 122 -18.94 15.02 -10.78
N ALA A 123 -19.70 14.34 -11.64
CA ALA A 123 -21.02 14.81 -12.00
C ALA A 123 -21.93 14.44 -10.83
N GLN A 124 -22.33 15.47 -10.09
CA GLN A 124 -23.26 15.39 -8.98
C GLN A 124 -24.54 14.68 -9.42
N ILE A 125 -25.00 13.73 -8.60
CA ILE A 125 -26.36 13.21 -8.69
C ILE A 125 -27.25 14.31 -8.11
N GLU A 126 -27.82 15.13 -8.99
CA GLU A 126 -28.90 16.04 -8.61
C GLU A 126 -30.16 15.19 -8.44
N GLN A 127 -30.45 14.83 -7.19
CA GLN A 127 -31.74 14.35 -6.78
C GLN A 127 -32.72 15.51 -6.88
N VAL A 128 -33.46 15.59 -7.99
CA VAL A 128 -34.62 16.49 -8.12
C VAL A 128 -35.90 15.66 -7.99
N ASP A 129 -36.71 16.06 -7.01
CA ASP A 129 -37.96 15.46 -6.55
C ASP A 129 -38.97 15.09 -7.67
N PRO A 130 -39.73 13.99 -7.53
CA PRO A 130 -40.77 13.58 -8.49
C PRO A 130 -42.08 14.39 -8.41
N ALA A 131 -42.08 15.61 -7.89
CA ALA A 131 -43.29 16.41 -7.65
C ALA A 131 -43.35 17.68 -8.50
N ALA A 132 -43.45 17.53 -9.82
CA ALA A 132 -43.96 18.56 -10.72
C ALA A 132 -44.51 17.92 -12.00
N MET A 133 -45.63 17.22 -11.86
CA MET A 133 -46.51 16.83 -12.97
C MET A 133 -47.77 17.71 -12.84
N ILE A 134 -47.82 18.82 -13.59
CA ILE A 134 -49.05 19.44 -14.14
C ILE A 134 -48.67 20.18 -15.43
#